data_AF-A0A9E0VFP2-F1
#
_entry.id   AF-A0A9E0VFP2-F1
#
_cell.length_a   1.000
_cell.length_b   1.000
_cell.length_c   1.000
_cell.angle_alpha   90.00
_cell.angle_beta   90.00
_cell.angle_gamma   90.00
#
_symmetry.space_group_name_H-M   'P 1'
#
loop_
_entity.id
_entity.type
_entity.pdbx_description
1 polymer ?
#
loop_
_entity_poly.entity_id
_entity_poly.type
_entity_poly.pdbx_seq_one_letter_code
_entity_poly.pdbx_strand_id
1 'polypeptide(L)'
;MSRKIFATIALLVFSLTVLPVSGQRLVCRKPGLAAVRPIPKLEYECNEDLTESADEVLTQPERLEALKDFRNELEKLDDAAWWSTSTEELDFCAFLGKTGSRRGDDDEFLFSEPNYELRGNNRYRLVVAKDPCYQVGFGGSNIFLLNRVGPKVYATEVIDGFYTRADFPLEFDYAVENGETIVEIATLSGGLSSTDRNYYFSIDPKTHRAVPKKMFRVDGKLTHIIESETVLDDPADYGLPPKAQTLEIIKNHRLTKSFYLAGLRDTEGSKRKGRYFAPQMRWNGRFYQ
;
A
#
# COMPACT_ATOMS: atom_id res chain seq x y z
N MET A 1 53.44 -5.66 53.17
CA MET A 1 52.45 -4.59 52.94
C MET A 1 51.88 -4.78 51.54
N SER A 2 50.65 -5.29 51.41
CA SER A 2 50.01 -5.57 50.13
C SER A 2 48.63 -4.89 50.11
N ARG A 3 48.50 -3.82 49.31
CA ARG A 3 47.26 -3.04 49.19
C ARG A 3 46.40 -3.65 48.09
N LYS A 4 45.25 -4.22 48.46
CA LYS A 4 44.21 -4.66 47.51
C LYS A 4 43.35 -3.46 47.12
N ILE A 5 43.27 -3.19 45.82
CA ILE A 5 42.37 -2.20 45.22
C ILE A 5 41.06 -2.92 44.90
N PHE A 6 39.98 -2.55 45.58
CA PHE A 6 38.62 -2.97 45.21
C PHE A 6 38.10 -2.03 44.11
N ALA A 7 37.90 -2.57 42.91
CA ALA A 7 37.23 -1.87 41.83
C ALA A 7 35.72 -2.09 41.95
N THR A 8 34.99 -1.04 42.31
CA THR A 8 33.52 -1.03 42.38
C THR A 8 32.97 -0.82 40.97
N ILE A 9 32.39 -1.87 40.39
CA ILE A 9 31.66 -1.81 39.12
C ILE A 9 30.26 -1.26 39.41
N ALA A 10 30.01 -0.02 39.01
CA ALA A 10 28.68 0.57 39.06
C ALA A 10 27.84 0.02 37.88
N LEU A 11 26.87 -0.85 38.20
CA LEU A 11 25.89 -1.35 37.25
C LEU A 11 24.88 -0.23 36.93
N LEU A 12 25.07 0.47 35.81
CA LEU A 12 24.08 1.39 35.24
C LEU A 12 22.95 0.55 34.64
N VAL A 13 21.91 0.29 35.44
CA VAL A 13 20.64 -0.25 34.97
C VAL A 13 19.96 0.86 34.17
N PHE A 14 20.16 0.86 32.85
CA PHE A 14 19.34 1.65 31.93
C PHE A 14 17.93 1.04 31.95
N SER A 15 17.06 1.58 32.79
CA SER A 15 15.62 1.37 32.68
C SER A 15 15.19 1.96 31.34
N LEU A 16 15.01 1.10 30.34
CA LEU A 16 14.29 1.42 29.11
C LEU A 16 12.87 1.82 29.51
N THR A 17 12.64 3.12 29.70
CA THR A 17 11.30 3.67 29.73
C THR A 17 10.73 3.51 28.32
N VAL A 18 9.94 2.46 28.14
CA VAL A 18 9.03 2.35 27.00
C VAL A 18 8.02 3.48 27.15
N LEU A 19 8.26 4.60 26.47
CA LEU A 19 7.25 5.65 26.37
C LEU A 19 6.06 5.02 25.64
N PRO A 20 4.83 5.08 26.19
CA PRO A 20 3.66 4.67 25.45
C PRO A 20 3.60 5.52 24.18
N VAL A 21 3.46 4.85 23.03
CA VAL A 21 3.19 5.51 21.75
C VAL A 21 1.88 6.27 21.93
N SER A 22 1.96 7.57 22.25
CA SER A 22 0.75 8.39 22.40
C SER A 22 0.11 8.47 21.02
N GLY A 23 -1.12 7.96 20.89
CA GLY A 23 -1.87 7.99 19.62
C GLY A 23 -1.77 9.36 18.97
N GLN A 24 -1.27 9.40 17.73
CA GLN A 24 -1.12 10.63 16.98
C GLN A 24 -2.47 11.33 16.90
N ARG A 25 -2.52 12.60 17.30
CA ARG A 25 -3.76 13.38 17.26
C ARG A 25 -3.98 13.85 15.84
N LEU A 26 -5.01 13.32 15.18
CA LEU A 26 -5.46 13.77 13.88
C LEU A 26 -6.17 15.12 14.04
N VAL A 27 -5.86 16.07 13.16
CA VAL A 27 -6.40 17.44 13.23
C VAL A 27 -6.90 17.85 11.85
N CYS A 28 -8.18 18.20 11.77
CA CYS A 28 -8.76 18.84 10.61
C CYS A 28 -8.71 20.35 10.81
N ARG A 29 -7.83 21.02 10.07
CA ARG A 29 -7.69 22.48 10.12
C ARG A 29 -8.59 23.13 9.08
N LYS A 30 -8.86 24.43 9.25
CA LYS A 30 -9.67 25.20 8.30
C LYS A 30 -9.15 25.10 6.85
N PRO A 31 -7.83 25.18 6.57
CA PRO A 31 -7.32 24.99 5.22
C PRO A 31 -7.55 23.57 4.68
N GLY A 32 -7.31 22.54 5.50
CA GLY A 32 -7.55 21.15 5.11
C GLY A 32 -9.01 20.89 4.76
N LEU A 33 -9.95 21.37 5.60
CA LEU A 33 -11.38 21.26 5.34
C LEU A 33 -11.79 21.97 4.05
N ALA A 34 -11.26 23.18 3.81
CA ALA A 34 -11.53 23.94 2.58
C ALA A 34 -10.90 23.30 1.34
N ALA A 35 -9.85 22.49 1.52
CA ALA A 35 -9.18 21.75 0.46
C ALA A 35 -9.90 20.44 0.11
N VAL A 36 -10.76 19.89 0.98
CA VAL A 36 -11.55 18.69 0.68
C VAL A 36 -12.35 18.90 -0.60
N ARG A 37 -12.32 17.88 -1.47
CA ARG A 37 -13.08 17.82 -2.72
C ARG A 37 -13.83 16.49 -2.75
N PRO A 38 -15.05 16.45 -3.29
CA PRO A 38 -15.71 15.18 -3.55
C PRO A 38 -14.91 14.43 -4.60
N ILE A 39 -14.49 13.21 -4.28
CA ILE A 39 -14.01 12.27 -5.29
C ILE A 39 -15.25 11.70 -5.99
N PRO A 40 -15.26 11.61 -7.33
CA PRO A 40 -16.35 10.95 -8.06
C PRO A 40 -16.57 9.53 -7.52
N LYS A 41 -17.74 8.95 -7.79
CA LYS A 41 -18.00 7.53 -7.56
C LYS A 41 -17.90 6.79 -8.89
N LEU A 42 -17.44 5.54 -8.84
CA LEU A 42 -17.52 4.63 -9.98
C LEU A 42 -18.94 4.07 -10.01
N GLU A 43 -19.67 4.33 -11.08
CA GLU A 43 -21.08 3.95 -11.22
C GLU A 43 -21.29 3.35 -12.61
N TYR A 44 -21.92 2.17 -12.65
CA TYR A 44 -22.42 1.52 -13.86
C TYR A 44 -23.48 0.48 -13.46
N GLU A 45 -24.28 0.04 -14.43
CA GLU A 45 -25.32 -0.96 -14.18
C GLU A 45 -24.71 -2.37 -14.07
N CYS A 46 -25.03 -3.08 -12.99
CA CYS A 46 -24.58 -4.45 -12.80
C CYS A 46 -25.41 -5.40 -13.66
N ASN A 47 -24.74 -6.31 -14.38
CA ASN A 47 -25.42 -7.39 -15.07
C ASN A 47 -25.95 -8.43 -14.05
N GLU A 48 -27.27 -8.51 -13.91
CA GLU A 48 -27.94 -9.43 -12.97
C GLU A 48 -27.72 -10.93 -13.29
N ASP A 49 -27.34 -11.27 -14.52
CA ASP A 49 -27.05 -12.65 -14.93
C ASP A 49 -25.66 -13.10 -14.46
N LEU A 50 -24.80 -12.18 -14.02
CA LEU A 50 -23.46 -12.47 -13.53
C LEU A 50 -23.39 -12.37 -12.01
N THR A 51 -22.72 -13.34 -11.40
CA THR A 51 -22.40 -13.26 -9.97
C THR A 51 -21.31 -12.23 -9.74
N GLU A 52 -21.35 -11.49 -8.63
CA GLU A 52 -20.36 -10.45 -8.32
C GLU A 52 -18.90 -10.97 -8.24
N SER A 53 -18.70 -12.27 -8.02
CA SER A 53 -17.37 -12.88 -7.99
C SER A 53 -16.85 -13.37 -9.36
N ALA A 54 -17.64 -13.19 -10.43
CA ALA A 54 -17.27 -13.63 -11.77
C ALA A 54 -16.27 -12.65 -12.40
N ASP A 55 -15.14 -13.14 -12.88
CA ASP A 55 -14.12 -12.31 -13.55
C ASP A 55 -14.68 -11.68 -14.85
N GLU A 56 -15.73 -12.26 -15.42
CA GLU A 56 -16.48 -11.69 -16.53
C GLU A 56 -17.00 -10.27 -16.23
N VAL A 57 -17.30 -9.96 -14.96
CA VAL A 57 -17.69 -8.61 -14.53
C VAL A 57 -16.60 -7.60 -14.87
N LEU A 58 -15.32 -7.94 -14.67
CA LEU A 58 -14.19 -7.04 -14.92
C LEU A 58 -14.09 -6.63 -16.39
N THR A 59 -14.62 -7.46 -17.29
CA THR A 59 -14.52 -7.26 -18.74
C THR A 59 -15.78 -6.68 -19.39
N GLN A 60 -16.80 -6.35 -18.60
CA GLN A 60 -18.06 -5.77 -19.11
C GLN A 60 -17.79 -4.43 -19.83
N PRO A 61 -18.34 -4.22 -21.04
CA PRO A 61 -18.16 -2.97 -21.77
C PRO A 61 -18.57 -1.73 -20.98
N GLU A 62 -19.70 -1.80 -20.28
CA GLU A 62 -20.26 -0.72 -19.47
C GLU A 62 -19.32 -0.36 -18.31
N ARG A 63 -18.73 -1.37 -17.65
CA ARG A 63 -17.72 -1.19 -16.62
C ARG A 63 -16.48 -0.51 -17.18
N LEU A 64 -15.95 -0.98 -18.31
CA LEU A 64 -14.75 -0.43 -18.93
C LEU A 64 -14.94 1.03 -19.38
N GLU A 65 -16.14 1.37 -19.85
CA GLU A 65 -16.51 2.75 -20.15
C GLU A 65 -16.59 3.60 -18.88
N ALA A 66 -17.25 3.12 -17.84
CA ALA A 66 -17.34 3.81 -16.56
C ALA A 66 -15.96 4.04 -15.91
N LEU A 67 -15.04 3.06 -15.96
CA LEU A 67 -13.66 3.22 -15.48
C LEU A 67 -12.90 4.29 -16.26
N LYS A 68 -13.10 4.36 -17.58
CA LYS A 68 -12.50 5.39 -18.43
C LYS A 68 -13.02 6.78 -18.06
N ASP A 69 -14.32 6.92 -17.87
CA ASP A 69 -14.94 8.19 -17.49
C ASP A 69 -14.55 8.62 -16.08
N PHE A 70 -14.57 7.69 -15.14
CA PHE A 70 -14.08 7.87 -13.78
C PHE A 70 -12.63 8.37 -13.76
N ARG A 71 -11.75 7.74 -14.54
CA ARG A 71 -10.36 8.19 -14.71
C ARG A 71 -10.28 9.62 -15.24
N ASN A 72 -11.12 10.00 -16.21
CA ASN A 72 -11.13 11.35 -16.76
C ASN A 72 -11.63 12.38 -15.72
N GLU A 73 -12.58 12.02 -14.86
CA GLU A 73 -13.01 12.87 -13.74
C GLU A 73 -11.91 13.05 -12.70
N LEU A 74 -11.16 11.99 -12.37
CA LEU A 74 -10.01 12.08 -11.47
C LEU A 74 -8.92 13.03 -11.99
N GLU A 75 -8.74 13.12 -13.30
CA GLU A 75 -7.78 14.08 -13.92
C GLU A 75 -8.18 15.55 -13.74
N LYS A 76 -9.44 15.83 -13.38
CA LYS A 76 -9.91 17.20 -13.08
C LYS A 76 -9.64 17.62 -11.63
N LEU A 77 -9.11 16.74 -10.78
CA LEU A 77 -8.76 17.05 -9.40
C LEU A 77 -7.44 17.84 -9.32
N ASP A 78 -7.35 18.98 -10.00
CA ASP A 78 -6.11 19.76 -10.16
C ASP A 78 -5.91 20.89 -9.12
N ASP A 79 -6.86 21.05 -8.20
CA ASP A 79 -6.88 22.08 -7.17
C ASP A 79 -5.60 22.11 -6.34
N ALA A 80 -4.96 23.28 -6.28
CA ALA A 80 -3.68 23.43 -5.60
C ALA A 80 -3.76 23.22 -4.08
N ALA A 81 -4.85 23.62 -3.45
CA ALA A 81 -5.05 23.40 -2.02
C ALA A 81 -5.18 21.90 -1.74
N TRP A 82 -6.02 21.19 -2.51
CA TRP A 82 -6.21 19.74 -2.38
C TRP A 82 -4.88 19.00 -2.43
N TRP A 83 -4.04 19.27 -3.42
CA TRP A 83 -2.72 18.62 -3.57
C TRP A 83 -1.66 19.04 -2.53
N SER A 84 -1.81 20.21 -1.91
CA SER A 84 -0.86 20.70 -0.90
C SER A 84 -1.14 20.16 0.51
N THR A 85 -2.39 19.79 0.79
CA THR A 85 -2.83 19.15 2.03
C THR A 85 -2.44 17.67 2.03
N SER A 86 -1.95 17.12 3.14
CA SER A 86 -1.63 15.69 3.23
C SER A 86 -2.89 14.84 3.04
N THR A 87 -2.74 13.64 2.51
CA THR A 87 -3.88 12.71 2.34
C THR A 87 -4.52 12.36 3.68
N GLU A 88 -3.72 12.18 4.73
CA GLU A 88 -4.19 11.97 6.11
C GLU A 88 -5.10 13.11 6.62
N GLU A 89 -4.74 14.39 6.38
CA GLU A 89 -5.58 15.52 6.77
C GLU A 89 -6.84 15.62 5.89
N LEU A 90 -6.74 15.33 4.60
CA LEU A 90 -7.89 15.33 3.69
C LEU A 90 -8.92 14.28 4.07
N ASP A 91 -8.49 13.03 4.26
CA ASP A 91 -9.37 11.92 4.65
C ASP A 91 -10.01 12.20 6.01
N PHE A 92 -9.20 12.67 6.98
CA PHE A 92 -9.71 13.03 8.29
C PHE A 92 -10.70 14.21 8.25
N CYS A 93 -10.43 15.23 7.44
CA CYS A 93 -11.35 16.36 7.25
C CYS A 93 -12.63 15.96 6.51
N ALA A 94 -12.53 15.10 5.50
CA ALA A 94 -13.68 14.60 4.75
C ALA A 94 -14.60 13.79 5.66
N PHE A 95 -14.03 12.93 6.52
CA PHE A 95 -14.77 12.22 7.55
C PHE A 95 -15.43 13.18 8.57
N LEU A 96 -14.65 14.11 9.13
CA LEU A 96 -15.14 14.94 10.23
C LEU A 96 -16.18 15.97 9.77
N GLY A 97 -16.09 16.44 8.52
CA GLY A 97 -16.98 17.45 7.93
C GLY A 97 -16.90 18.85 8.56
N LYS A 98 -16.04 19.04 9.57
CA LYS A 98 -15.84 20.30 10.29
C LYS A 98 -14.41 20.36 10.84
N THR A 99 -13.97 21.56 11.23
CA THR A 99 -12.68 21.73 11.90
C THR A 99 -12.70 21.09 13.29
N GLY A 100 -11.61 20.46 13.68
CA GLY A 100 -11.50 19.83 14.98
C GLY A 100 -10.32 18.86 15.05
N SER A 101 -10.29 18.08 16.12
CA SER A 101 -9.25 17.07 16.30
C SER A 101 -9.83 15.87 17.04
N ARG A 102 -9.36 14.69 16.70
CA ARG A 102 -9.73 13.43 17.37
C ARG A 102 -8.42 12.70 17.71
N ARG A 103 -8.45 11.85 18.73
CA ARG A 103 -7.36 10.89 18.90
C ARG A 103 -7.55 9.81 17.84
N GLY A 104 -6.45 9.32 17.27
CA GLY A 104 -6.48 8.34 16.17
C GLY A 104 -6.93 6.93 16.57
N ASP A 105 -7.22 6.69 17.85
CA ASP A 105 -7.70 5.43 18.42
C ASP A 105 -9.25 5.36 18.51
N ASP A 106 -9.95 6.29 17.86
CA ASP A 106 -11.41 6.30 17.89
C ASP A 106 -11.97 5.41 16.77
N ASP A 107 -12.43 4.22 17.17
CA ASP A 107 -12.94 3.14 16.32
C ASP A 107 -13.90 3.62 15.23
N GLU A 108 -14.75 4.60 15.52
CA GLU A 108 -15.73 5.13 14.55
C GLU A 108 -15.09 5.74 13.29
N PHE A 109 -13.89 6.33 13.40
CA PHE A 109 -13.14 6.81 12.24
C PHE A 109 -12.57 5.65 11.41
N LEU A 110 -12.08 4.62 12.09
CA LEU A 110 -11.49 3.43 11.47
C LEU A 110 -12.52 2.60 10.70
N PHE A 111 -13.77 2.57 11.18
CA PHE A 111 -14.86 1.78 10.59
C PHE A 111 -15.86 2.60 9.76
N SER A 112 -15.72 3.92 9.70
CA SER A 112 -16.51 4.69 8.73
C SER A 112 -16.02 4.33 7.34
N GLU A 113 -16.95 4.00 6.44
CA GLU A 113 -16.63 3.76 5.04
C GLU A 113 -16.68 5.08 4.28
N PRO A 114 -15.58 5.86 4.17
CA PRO A 114 -15.57 6.90 3.17
C PRO A 114 -15.75 6.22 1.80
N ASN A 115 -16.39 6.92 0.86
CA ASN A 115 -16.57 6.39 -0.50
C ASN A 115 -15.22 6.21 -1.23
N TYR A 116 -14.12 6.70 -0.66
CA TYR A 116 -12.76 6.64 -1.19
C TYR A 116 -11.74 6.74 -0.06
N GLU A 117 -10.53 6.24 -0.30
CA GLU A 117 -9.38 6.36 0.58
C GLU A 117 -8.22 6.99 -0.19
N LEU A 118 -7.47 7.89 0.46
CA LEU A 118 -6.31 8.55 -0.13
C LEU A 118 -5.00 8.11 0.55
N ARG A 119 -4.08 7.58 -0.26
CA ARG A 119 -2.69 7.33 0.16
C ARG A 119 -1.72 8.14 -0.70
N GLY A 120 -0.54 8.41 -0.17
CA GLY A 120 0.55 9.05 -0.93
C GLY A 120 0.96 10.42 -0.43
N ASN A 121 1.31 11.32 -1.36
CA ASN A 121 1.94 12.60 -1.09
C ASN A 121 1.40 13.71 -2.01
N ASN A 122 2.11 14.85 -2.04
CA ASN A 122 1.68 16.04 -2.79
C ASN A 122 1.91 15.94 -4.31
N ARG A 123 2.53 14.86 -4.77
CA ARG A 123 2.79 14.58 -6.18
C ARG A 123 2.07 13.32 -6.67
N TYR A 124 1.99 12.30 -5.83
CA TYR A 124 1.39 11.02 -6.15
C TYR A 124 0.28 10.70 -5.16
N ARG A 125 -0.90 10.31 -5.62
CA ARG A 125 -1.98 9.87 -4.75
C ARG A 125 -2.59 8.59 -5.25
N LEU A 126 -2.84 7.65 -4.37
CA LEU A 126 -3.72 6.53 -4.65
C LEU A 126 -5.15 6.92 -4.32
N VAL A 127 -6.06 6.54 -5.20
CA VAL A 127 -7.50 6.59 -4.98
C VAL A 127 -8.01 5.16 -5.07
N VAL A 128 -8.62 4.69 -3.99
CA VAL A 128 -9.36 3.43 -3.94
C VAL A 128 -10.80 3.71 -4.33
N ALA A 129 -11.25 3.19 -5.46
CA ALA A 129 -12.61 3.37 -5.96
C ALA A 129 -13.37 2.06 -5.83
N LYS A 130 -14.40 2.02 -4.97
CA LYS A 130 -15.25 0.83 -4.82
C LYS A 130 -15.89 0.47 -6.15
N ASP A 131 -15.84 -0.81 -6.49
CA ASP A 131 -16.48 -1.37 -7.66
C ASP A 131 -17.93 -1.72 -7.30
N PRO A 132 -18.94 -1.17 -8.01
CA PRO A 132 -20.34 -1.38 -7.66
C PRO A 132 -20.84 -2.80 -7.95
N CYS A 133 -20.12 -3.61 -8.73
CA CYS A 133 -20.62 -4.92 -9.20
C CYS A 133 -19.63 -6.07 -9.02
N TYR A 134 -18.35 -5.83 -8.81
CA TYR A 134 -17.33 -6.86 -8.59
C TYR A 134 -17.03 -7.03 -7.11
N GLN A 135 -17.11 -8.25 -6.59
CA GLN A 135 -16.74 -8.65 -5.23
C GLN A 135 -17.29 -7.69 -4.15
N VAL A 136 -18.53 -7.22 -4.29
CA VAL A 136 -19.11 -6.17 -3.44
C VAL A 136 -19.12 -6.59 -1.98
N GLY A 137 -19.45 -7.85 -1.69
CA GLY A 137 -19.39 -8.43 -0.34
C GLY A 137 -17.99 -8.52 0.27
N PHE A 138 -16.93 -8.29 -0.51
CA PHE A 138 -15.53 -8.33 -0.12
C PHE A 138 -14.77 -7.05 -0.48
N GLY A 139 -15.47 -5.90 -0.51
CA GLY A 139 -14.82 -4.61 -0.72
C GLY A 139 -14.15 -4.45 -2.08
N GLY A 140 -14.70 -5.11 -3.12
CA GLY A 140 -14.18 -5.01 -4.48
C GLY A 140 -14.00 -3.56 -4.93
N SER A 141 -12.85 -3.28 -5.54
CA SER A 141 -12.35 -1.94 -5.79
C SER A 141 -11.37 -1.93 -6.96
N ASN A 142 -11.20 -0.74 -7.54
CA ASN A 142 -10.16 -0.43 -8.52
C ASN A 142 -9.22 0.62 -7.93
N ILE A 143 -7.92 0.46 -8.15
CA ILE A 143 -6.90 1.34 -7.59
C ILE A 143 -6.36 2.23 -8.69
N PHE A 144 -6.43 3.54 -8.47
CA PHE A 144 -5.94 4.55 -9.39
C PHE A 144 -4.76 5.31 -8.79
N LEU A 145 -3.66 5.39 -9.54
CA LEU A 145 -2.55 6.29 -9.23
C LEU A 145 -2.74 7.62 -9.97
N LEU A 146 -2.84 8.70 -9.20
CA LEU A 146 -2.79 10.06 -9.67
C LEU A 146 -1.37 10.59 -9.60
N ASN A 147 -0.89 11.20 -10.68
CA ASN A 147 0.40 11.89 -10.74
C ASN A 147 0.17 13.36 -11.12
N ARG A 148 0.62 14.28 -10.27
CA ARG A 148 0.56 15.71 -10.53
C ARG A 148 1.87 16.21 -11.16
N VAL A 149 1.74 16.90 -12.29
CA VAL A 149 2.85 17.58 -12.98
C VAL A 149 2.46 19.04 -13.22
N GLY A 150 2.92 19.92 -12.33
CA GLY A 150 2.50 21.33 -12.32
C GLY A 150 1.00 21.43 -12.06
N PRO A 151 0.22 22.12 -12.92
CA PRO A 151 -1.23 22.24 -12.76
C PRO A 151 -1.99 21.04 -13.33
N LYS A 152 -1.35 20.06 -13.94
CA LYS A 152 -2.03 18.92 -14.58
C LYS A 152 -1.99 17.68 -13.69
N VAL A 153 -3.07 16.91 -13.72
CA VAL A 153 -3.17 15.60 -13.09
C VAL A 153 -3.32 14.54 -14.17
N TYR A 154 -2.65 13.41 -13.97
CA TYR A 154 -2.71 12.24 -14.83
C TYR A 154 -3.15 11.07 -13.97
N ALA A 155 -4.20 10.36 -14.36
CA ALA A 155 -4.72 9.22 -13.62
C ALA A 155 -4.40 7.91 -14.34
N THR A 156 -3.99 6.88 -13.62
CA THR A 156 -3.73 5.55 -14.19
C THR A 156 -4.39 4.51 -13.32
N GLU A 157 -5.23 3.66 -13.90
CA GLU A 157 -5.66 2.44 -13.23
C GLU A 157 -4.45 1.50 -13.11
N VAL A 158 -4.09 1.17 -11.88
CA VAL A 158 -2.89 0.40 -11.55
C VAL A 158 -3.23 -0.99 -11.02
N ILE A 159 -4.42 -1.17 -10.45
CA ILE A 159 -4.95 -2.49 -10.07
C ILE A 159 -6.44 -2.52 -10.44
N ASP A 160 -6.79 -3.44 -11.33
CA ASP A 160 -8.15 -3.72 -11.80
C ASP A 160 -8.71 -4.90 -11.01
N GLY A 161 -9.85 -4.72 -10.33
CA GLY A 161 -10.51 -5.79 -9.58
C GLY A 161 -9.78 -6.25 -8.31
N PHE A 162 -9.31 -5.31 -7.48
CA PHE A 162 -8.80 -5.61 -6.14
C PHE A 162 -9.95 -5.91 -5.18
N TYR A 163 -9.81 -6.88 -4.27
CA TYR A 163 -10.79 -7.12 -3.21
C TYR A 163 -10.13 -7.68 -1.96
N THR A 164 -10.72 -7.41 -0.80
CA THR A 164 -10.22 -7.84 0.51
C THR A 164 -11.34 -7.71 1.55
N ARG A 165 -11.45 -8.67 2.47
CA ARG A 165 -12.36 -8.52 3.62
C ARG A 165 -11.73 -7.79 4.80
N ALA A 166 -10.46 -7.45 4.67
CA ALA A 166 -9.76 -6.67 5.67
C ALA A 166 -9.97 -5.20 5.39
N ASP A 167 -10.02 -4.42 6.47
CA ASP A 167 -10.02 -2.98 6.35
C ASP A 167 -8.66 -2.53 5.80
N PHE A 168 -8.67 -2.14 4.52
CA PHE A 168 -7.70 -1.28 3.84
C PHE A 168 -6.21 -1.66 3.95
N PRO A 169 -5.81 -2.82 3.40
CA PRO A 169 -4.44 -3.30 3.40
C PRO A 169 -3.61 -2.68 2.25
N LEU A 170 -3.70 -1.37 2.02
CA LEU A 170 -2.94 -0.72 0.94
C LEU A 170 -1.84 0.16 1.48
N GLU A 171 -0.60 -0.13 1.08
CA GLU A 171 0.54 0.75 1.32
C GLU A 171 1.03 1.36 0.01
N PHE A 172 1.55 2.58 0.11
CA PHE A 172 2.15 3.32 -0.98
C PHE A 172 3.56 3.74 -0.58
N ASP A 173 4.53 3.43 -1.44
CA ASP A 173 5.86 4.03 -1.38
C ASP A 173 6.35 4.37 -2.80
N TYR A 174 7.44 5.12 -2.88
CA TYR A 174 8.08 5.46 -4.14
C TYR A 174 9.58 5.64 -3.97
N ALA A 175 10.34 5.27 -4.99
CA ALA A 175 11.78 5.45 -5.09
C ALA A 175 12.13 6.31 -6.30
N VAL A 176 13.30 6.95 -6.25
CA VAL A 176 13.92 7.57 -7.43
C VAL A 176 15.24 6.86 -7.72
N GLU A 177 15.32 6.19 -8.86
CA GLU A 177 16.48 5.39 -9.28
C GLU A 177 16.88 5.83 -10.70
N ASN A 178 18.13 6.28 -10.89
CA ASN A 178 18.64 6.75 -12.19
C ASN A 178 17.74 7.78 -12.90
N GLY A 179 17.08 8.65 -12.14
CA GLY A 179 16.16 9.68 -12.65
C GLY A 179 14.76 9.18 -13.00
N GLU A 180 14.49 7.88 -12.83
CA GLU A 180 13.16 7.28 -12.97
C GLU A 180 12.47 7.21 -11.60
N THR A 181 11.20 7.61 -11.53
CA THR A 181 10.37 7.34 -10.34
C THR A 181 9.74 5.98 -10.46
N ILE A 182 9.92 5.16 -9.43
CA ILE A 182 9.31 3.84 -9.27
C ILE A 182 8.33 3.95 -8.10
N VAL A 183 7.08 3.57 -8.32
CA VAL A 183 6.01 3.54 -7.31
C VAL A 183 5.76 2.09 -6.93
N GLU A 184 5.62 1.85 -5.63
CA GLU A 184 5.21 0.58 -5.03
C GLU A 184 3.80 0.73 -4.47
N ILE A 185 2.95 -0.25 -4.77
CA ILE A 185 1.63 -0.41 -4.18
C ILE A 185 1.58 -1.80 -3.58
N ALA A 186 1.57 -1.89 -2.25
CA ALA A 186 1.46 -3.17 -1.55
C ALA A 186 -0.01 -3.42 -1.22
N THR A 187 -0.55 -4.54 -1.71
CA THR A 187 -1.80 -5.11 -1.24
C THR A 187 -1.41 -6.10 -0.14
N LEU A 188 -1.37 -5.62 1.10
CA LEU A 188 -1.10 -6.46 2.26
C LEU A 188 -2.15 -7.57 2.34
N SER A 189 -1.82 -8.61 3.09
CA SER A 189 -2.61 -9.82 3.19
C SER A 189 -4.01 -9.64 3.80
N GLY A 190 -4.22 -8.51 4.49
CA GLY A 190 -5.50 -8.21 5.12
C GLY A 190 -5.89 -9.25 6.20
N GLY A 191 -4.94 -10.03 6.70
CA GLY A 191 -5.20 -11.07 7.71
C GLY A 191 -6.02 -12.28 7.24
N LEU A 192 -6.47 -12.32 5.99
CA LEU A 192 -7.20 -13.46 5.41
C LEU A 192 -6.41 -14.18 4.32
N SER A 193 -5.58 -13.44 3.58
CA SER A 193 -4.50 -14.06 2.82
C SER A 193 -3.32 -14.31 3.76
N SER A 194 -2.51 -15.32 3.48
CA SER A 194 -1.17 -15.41 4.08
C SER A 194 -0.12 -14.73 3.20
N THR A 195 -0.51 -14.15 2.07
CA THR A 195 0.42 -13.54 1.11
C THR A 195 0.20 -12.03 0.99
N ASP A 196 1.31 -11.30 1.00
CA ASP A 196 1.42 -9.91 0.60
C ASP A 196 1.81 -9.87 -0.88
N ARG A 197 1.18 -8.97 -1.64
CA ARG A 197 1.47 -8.77 -3.06
C ARG A 197 1.81 -7.31 -3.32
N ASN A 198 2.97 -7.05 -3.91
CA ASN A 198 3.44 -5.70 -4.21
C ASN A 198 3.53 -5.50 -5.73
N TYR A 199 2.97 -4.39 -6.20
CA TYR A 199 2.93 -3.98 -7.59
C TYR A 199 3.85 -2.78 -7.80
N TYR A 200 4.61 -2.79 -8.91
CA TYR A 200 5.59 -1.76 -9.20
C TYR A 200 5.31 -1.10 -10.54
N PHE A 201 5.34 0.22 -10.53
CA PHE A 201 5.10 1.05 -11.70
C PHE A 201 6.21 2.07 -11.85
N SER A 202 6.55 2.43 -13.07
CA SER A 202 7.33 3.64 -13.32
C SER A 202 6.46 4.73 -13.93
N ILE A 203 6.85 5.98 -13.72
CA ILE A 203 6.15 7.11 -14.32
C ILE A 203 6.79 7.40 -15.67
N ASP A 204 6.06 7.15 -16.76
CA ASP A 204 6.54 7.49 -18.10
C ASP A 204 6.71 9.02 -18.22
N PRO A 205 7.92 9.53 -18.51
CA PRO A 205 8.15 10.97 -18.59
C PRO A 205 7.40 11.65 -19.74
N LYS A 206 6.90 10.91 -20.74
CA LYS A 206 6.17 11.48 -21.89
C LYS A 206 4.67 11.62 -21.60
N THR A 207 4.07 10.56 -21.06
CA THR A 207 2.62 10.52 -20.80
C THR A 207 2.27 10.93 -19.38
N HIS A 208 3.26 10.94 -18.47
CA HIS A 208 3.10 11.13 -17.03
C HIS A 208 2.19 10.10 -16.34
N ARG A 209 1.89 9.00 -17.01
CA ARG A 209 1.09 7.89 -16.49
C ARG A 209 1.99 6.80 -15.91
N ALA A 210 1.43 6.00 -15.00
CA ALA A 210 2.11 4.82 -14.51
C ALA A 210 2.16 3.75 -15.60
N VAL A 211 3.27 3.04 -15.69
CA VAL A 211 3.43 1.85 -16.54
C VAL A 211 4.06 0.73 -15.73
N PRO A 212 3.63 -0.54 -15.89
CA PRO A 212 4.20 -1.67 -15.14
C PRO A 212 5.73 -1.73 -15.25
N LYS A 213 6.43 -1.66 -14.10
CA LYS A 213 7.88 -1.71 -14.02
C LYS A 213 8.35 -3.13 -13.74
N LYS A 214 8.73 -3.83 -14.80
CA LYS A 214 9.22 -5.22 -14.69
C LYS A 214 10.61 -5.27 -14.08
N MET A 215 10.69 -5.38 -12.75
CA MET A 215 11.94 -5.30 -11.98
C MET A 215 12.27 -6.58 -11.21
N PHE A 216 11.48 -7.65 -11.34
CA PHE A 216 11.78 -8.94 -10.72
C PHE A 216 11.87 -10.04 -11.76
N ARG A 217 12.82 -10.95 -11.58
CA ARG A 217 12.92 -12.19 -12.36
C ARG A 217 12.46 -13.36 -11.49
N VAL A 218 11.27 -13.89 -11.79
CA VAL A 218 10.68 -15.05 -11.11
C VAL A 218 10.43 -16.12 -12.17
N ASP A 219 10.89 -17.35 -11.93
CA ASP A 219 10.81 -18.48 -12.87
C ASP A 219 11.29 -18.14 -14.29
N GLY A 220 12.37 -17.36 -14.36
CA GLY A 220 12.97 -16.92 -15.62
C GLY A 220 12.21 -15.82 -16.37
N LYS A 221 11.04 -15.38 -15.88
CA LYS A 221 10.23 -14.31 -16.49
C LYS A 221 10.35 -13.01 -15.71
N LEU A 222 10.33 -11.90 -16.44
CA LEU A 222 10.31 -10.57 -15.83
C LEU A 222 8.87 -10.18 -15.47
N THR A 223 8.67 -9.76 -14.23
CA THR A 223 7.39 -9.32 -13.68
C THR A 223 7.54 -8.00 -12.92
N HIS A 224 6.42 -7.29 -12.80
CA HIS A 224 6.27 -6.07 -12.00
C HIS A 224 5.51 -6.32 -10.70
N ILE A 225 5.20 -7.59 -10.42
CA ILE A 225 4.47 -8.05 -9.24
C ILE A 225 5.39 -9.01 -8.52
N ILE A 226 5.45 -8.88 -7.20
CA ILE A 226 6.11 -9.86 -6.36
C ILE A 226 5.19 -10.24 -5.21
N GLU A 227 5.25 -11.50 -4.80
CA GLU A 227 4.43 -12.05 -3.73
C GLU A 227 5.36 -12.64 -2.67
N SER A 228 5.01 -12.42 -1.41
CA SER A 228 5.69 -13.02 -0.26
C SER A 228 4.66 -13.49 0.74
N GLU A 229 4.89 -14.63 1.36
CA GLU A 229 4.12 -15.02 2.53
C GLU A 229 4.39 -14.03 3.68
N THR A 230 3.33 -13.59 4.35
CA THR A 230 3.39 -12.82 5.59
C THR A 230 3.81 -13.76 6.71
N VAL A 231 4.97 -13.51 7.31
CA VAL A 231 5.44 -14.27 8.48
C VAL A 231 4.94 -13.57 9.74
N LEU A 232 3.84 -14.06 10.31
CA LEU A 232 3.18 -13.42 11.46
C LEU A 232 3.97 -13.56 12.78
N ASP A 233 4.67 -14.69 12.98
CA ASP A 233 5.52 -14.90 14.17
C ASP A 233 6.97 -14.46 13.93
N ASP A 234 7.85 -14.67 14.90
CA ASP A 234 9.28 -14.43 14.75
C ASP A 234 9.82 -15.31 13.60
N PRO A 235 10.44 -14.74 12.54
CA PRO A 235 11.06 -15.51 11.48
C PRO A 235 12.03 -16.59 11.99
N ALA A 236 12.69 -16.36 13.13
CA ALA A 236 13.59 -17.33 13.75
C ALA A 236 12.91 -18.66 14.11
N ASP A 237 11.62 -18.64 14.48
CA ASP A 237 10.83 -19.84 14.79
C ASP A 237 10.65 -20.75 13.58
N TYR A 238 10.79 -20.18 12.38
CA TYR A 238 10.73 -20.87 11.09
C TYR A 238 12.11 -21.11 10.47
N GLY A 239 13.19 -20.75 11.17
CA GLY A 239 14.56 -20.81 10.65
C GLY A 239 14.83 -19.79 9.54
N LEU A 240 14.04 -18.72 9.49
CA LEU A 240 14.15 -17.64 8.52
C LEU A 240 15.01 -16.49 9.07
N PRO A 241 15.65 -15.70 8.19
CA PRO A 241 16.33 -14.49 8.64
C PRO A 241 15.32 -13.47 9.18
N PRO A 242 15.67 -12.64 10.18
CA PRO A 242 14.74 -11.65 10.76
C PRO A 242 14.09 -10.70 9.75
N LYS A 243 14.75 -10.45 8.62
CA LYS A 243 14.26 -9.60 7.53
C LYS A 243 13.30 -10.30 6.56
N ALA A 244 12.93 -11.55 6.79
CA ALA A 244 11.93 -12.27 6.00
C ALA A 244 10.50 -11.99 6.45
N GLN A 245 10.31 -11.16 7.49
CA GLN A 245 9.00 -10.87 8.04
C GLN A 245 8.16 -9.96 7.14
N THR A 246 8.80 -8.96 6.54
CA THR A 246 8.13 -7.92 5.75
C THR A 246 8.85 -7.73 4.42
N LEU A 247 8.05 -7.53 3.37
CA LEU A 247 8.55 -7.22 2.04
C LEU A 247 8.87 -5.72 1.94
N GLU A 248 10.05 -5.32 2.42
CA GLU A 248 10.53 -3.94 2.33
C GLU A 248 11.47 -3.75 1.11
N ILE A 249 10.92 -3.38 -0.05
CA ILE A 249 11.70 -3.17 -1.28
C ILE A 249 12.08 -1.70 -1.45
N ILE A 250 11.16 -0.77 -1.20
CA ILE A 250 11.46 0.66 -1.13
C ILE A 250 11.71 1.05 0.33
N LYS A 251 12.80 1.78 0.55
CA LYS A 251 13.13 2.33 1.88
C LYS A 251 13.77 3.69 1.74
N ASN A 252 13.23 4.68 2.44
CA ASN A 252 13.70 6.07 2.38
C ASN A 252 13.80 6.57 0.93
N HIS A 253 12.78 6.25 0.12
CA HIS A 253 12.69 6.59 -1.30
C HIS A 253 13.82 6.04 -2.18
N ARG A 254 14.36 4.88 -1.82
CA ARG A 254 15.39 4.16 -2.59
C ARG A 254 15.08 2.68 -2.65
N LEU A 255 15.48 2.04 -3.74
CA LEU A 255 15.46 0.58 -3.84
C LEU A 255 16.47 -0.04 -2.87
N THR A 256 16.05 -1.04 -2.12
CA THR A 256 16.95 -1.84 -1.30
C THR A 256 17.90 -2.66 -2.19
N LYS A 257 19.13 -2.89 -1.73
CA LYS A 257 20.09 -3.73 -2.48
C LYS A 257 19.65 -5.20 -2.53
N SER A 258 18.92 -5.65 -1.52
CA SER A 258 18.44 -7.02 -1.41
C SER A 258 17.31 -7.14 -0.39
N PHE A 259 16.45 -8.13 -0.57
CA PHE A 259 15.40 -8.50 0.37
C PHE A 259 15.19 -10.02 0.35
N TYR A 260 14.38 -10.54 1.26
CA TYR A 260 14.01 -11.95 1.32
C TYR A 260 12.56 -12.11 0.92
N LEU A 261 12.25 -13.13 0.12
CA LEU A 261 10.88 -13.54 -0.19
C LEU A 261 10.51 -14.73 0.67
N ALA A 262 9.64 -14.57 1.64
CA ALA A 262 9.14 -15.73 2.36
C ALA A 262 8.18 -16.51 1.46
N GLY A 263 8.31 -17.83 1.47
CA GLY A 263 7.42 -18.75 0.76
C GLY A 263 7.23 -20.03 1.55
N LEU A 264 6.10 -20.70 1.32
CA LEU A 264 5.83 -22.04 1.82
C LEU A 264 6.22 -23.06 0.75
N ARG A 265 7.05 -24.06 1.09
CA ARG A 265 7.18 -25.24 0.23
C ARG A 265 5.96 -26.12 0.41
N ASP A 266 5.19 -26.30 -0.66
CA ASP A 266 4.27 -27.42 -0.77
C ASP A 266 5.07 -28.72 -0.70
N THR A 267 5.04 -29.38 0.47
CA THR A 267 5.39 -30.79 0.55
C THR A 267 4.11 -31.57 0.37
N GLU A 268 3.78 -31.94 -0.87
CA GLU A 268 2.72 -32.90 -1.14
C GLU A 268 2.86 -34.10 -0.19
N GLY A 269 1.79 -34.37 0.58
CA GLY A 269 1.66 -35.60 1.37
C GLY A 269 2.31 -35.64 2.76
N SER A 270 2.87 -34.55 3.30
CA SER A 270 3.46 -34.58 4.64
C SER A 270 2.62 -33.79 5.67
N LYS A 271 2.17 -34.47 6.74
CA LYS A 271 1.55 -33.86 7.94
C LYS A 271 2.51 -32.95 8.74
N ARG A 272 3.64 -32.53 8.16
CA ARG A 272 4.59 -31.62 8.77
C ARG A 272 4.33 -30.24 8.20
N LYS A 273 4.18 -29.25 9.11
CA LYS A 273 4.15 -27.82 8.81
C LYS A 273 5.09 -27.54 7.64
N GLY A 274 4.57 -26.96 6.55
CA GLY A 274 5.33 -26.64 5.35
C GLY A 274 6.63 -25.95 5.74
N ARG A 275 7.77 -26.39 5.17
CA ARG A 275 9.03 -25.72 5.44
C ARG A 275 9.00 -24.38 4.74
N TYR A 276 9.10 -23.31 5.51
CA TYR A 276 9.35 -21.99 4.95
C TYR A 276 10.71 -21.98 4.23
N PHE A 277 10.79 -21.21 3.16
CA PHE A 277 12.02 -20.86 2.48
C PHE A 277 12.05 -19.36 2.26
N ALA A 278 13.25 -18.78 2.26
CA ALA A 278 13.44 -17.35 2.05
C ALA A 278 14.60 -17.08 1.08
N PRO A 279 14.41 -17.21 -0.24
CA PRO A 279 15.42 -16.81 -1.21
C PRO A 279 15.71 -15.32 -1.06
N GLN A 280 16.99 -14.99 -1.11
CA GLN A 280 17.44 -13.60 -1.11
C GLN A 280 17.44 -13.09 -2.55
N MET A 281 16.62 -12.09 -2.84
CA MET A 281 16.62 -11.36 -4.10
C MET A 281 17.66 -10.25 -4.05
N ARG A 282 18.46 -10.08 -5.12
CA ARG A 282 19.53 -9.06 -5.18
C ARG A 282 19.38 -8.15 -6.38
N TRP A 283 19.46 -6.84 -6.15
CA TRP A 283 19.43 -5.83 -7.21
C TRP A 283 20.73 -5.86 -8.02
N ASN A 284 20.64 -6.06 -9.33
CA ASN A 284 21.80 -6.04 -10.23
C ASN A 284 21.98 -4.72 -11.00
N GLY A 285 21.22 -3.68 -10.66
CA GLY A 285 21.16 -2.42 -11.41
C GLY A 285 20.07 -2.36 -12.48
N ARG A 286 19.34 -3.47 -12.73
CA ARG A 286 18.25 -3.54 -13.72
C ARG A 286 17.02 -4.27 -13.19
N PHE A 287 17.22 -5.39 -12.50
CA PHE A 287 16.17 -6.20 -11.90
C PHE A 287 16.72 -6.97 -10.70
N TYR A 288 15.81 -7.48 -9.86
CA TYR A 288 16.09 -8.42 -8.79
C TYR A 288 16.10 -9.86 -9.31
N GLN A 289 17.07 -10.65 -8.85
CA GLN A 289 17.23 -12.08 -9.14
C GLN A 289 17.91 -12.79 -7.96
#